data_AF-A0A3D5E3K3-F1
#
_entry.id   AF-A0A3D5E3K3-F1
#
_cell.length_a   1.000
_cell.length_b   1.000
_cell.length_c   1.000
_cell.angle_alpha   90.00
_cell.angle_beta   90.00
_cell.angle_gamma   90.00
#
_symmetry.space_group_name_H-M   'P 1'
#
loop_
_entity.id
_entity.type
_entity.pdbx_description
1 polymer ?
#
loop_
_entity_poly.entity_id
_entity_poly.type
_entity_poly.pdbx_seq_one_letter_code
_entity_poly.pdbx_strand_id
1 'polypeptide(L)' 'MASKDQNSIEHGEDENVKFNRGLDLFIESLLKPDPHLRGCAYNQGCFNELIEIRDNIIEYSKTLRK' A
#
# COMPACT_ATOMS: atom_id res chain seq x y z
N MET A 1 -10.31 -5.62 3.74
CA MET A 1 -10.46 -5.81 2.28
C MET A 1 -9.45 -6.86 1.84
N ALA A 2 -9.89 -8.07 1.53
CA ALA A 2 -9.05 -9.06 0.86
C ALA A 2 -8.62 -8.49 -0.50
N SER A 3 -7.33 -8.61 -0.86
CA SER A 3 -6.89 -8.31 -2.23
C SER A 3 -7.70 -9.18 -3.19
N LYS A 4 -8.29 -8.56 -4.21
CA LYS A 4 -9.29 -9.17 -5.08
C LYS A 4 -8.75 -10.29 -5.98
N ASP A 5 -7.43 -10.45 -6.05
CA ASP A 5 -6.78 -11.43 -6.91
C ASP A 5 -5.69 -12.16 -6.10
N GLN A 6 -5.95 -13.42 -5.74
CA GLN A 6 -4.98 -14.32 -5.07
C GLN A 6 -4.43 -15.38 -6.03
N ASN A 7 -4.60 -15.18 -7.34
CA ASN A 7 -4.15 -16.14 -8.34
C ASN A 7 -2.61 -16.19 -8.37
N SER A 8 -2.08 -17.41 -8.47
CA SER A 8 -0.66 -17.60 -8.75
C SER A 8 -0.37 -17.20 -10.20
N ILE A 9 0.75 -16.54 -10.43
CA ILE A 9 1.19 -16.12 -11.77
C ILE A 9 2.29 -17.09 -12.24
N GLU A 10 2.27 -17.46 -13.51
CA GLU A 10 3.26 -18.38 -14.10
C GLU A 10 4.68 -17.80 -14.09
N HIS A 11 5.68 -18.67 -14.02
CA HIS A 11 7.09 -18.28 -14.05
C HIS A 11 7.51 -17.83 -15.46
N GLY A 12 8.27 -16.73 -15.54
CA GLY A 12 8.82 -16.22 -16.80
C GLY A 12 8.28 -14.87 -17.26
N GLU A 13 7.54 -14.15 -16.41
CA GLU A 13 7.09 -12.79 -16.70
C GLU A 13 8.22 -11.76 -16.70
N ASP A 14 8.01 -10.62 -17.38
CA ASP A 14 8.91 -9.48 -17.36
C ASP A 14 9.09 -8.91 -15.94
N GLU A 15 10.33 -8.60 -15.56
CA GLU A 15 10.66 -8.12 -14.22
C GLU A 15 10.01 -6.77 -13.89
N ASN A 16 9.77 -5.89 -14.88
CA ASN A 16 9.06 -4.62 -14.64
C ASN A 16 7.57 -4.86 -14.40
N VAL A 17 6.95 -5.83 -15.10
CA VAL A 17 5.56 -6.25 -14.84
C VAL A 17 5.41 -6.77 -13.42
N LYS A 18 6.33 -7.64 -12.99
CA LYS A 18 6.36 -8.18 -11.62
C LYS A 18 6.57 -7.08 -10.58
N PHE A 19 7.49 -6.15 -10.84
CA PHE A 19 7.74 -4.99 -9.97
C PHE A 19 6.51 -4.09 -9.85
N ASN A 20 5.88 -3.73 -10.97
CA ASN A 20 4.69 -2.89 -11.01
C ASN A 20 3.52 -3.54 -10.26
N ARG A 21 3.35 -4.86 -10.34
CA ARG A 21 2.37 -5.60 -9.53
C ARG A 21 2.67 -5.50 -8.03
N GLY A 22 3.94 -5.65 -7.65
CA GLY A 22 4.36 -5.48 -6.26
C GLY A 22 4.08 -4.06 -5.74
N LEU A 23 4.31 -3.05 -6.59
CA LEU A 23 4.01 -1.66 -6.29
C LEU A 23 2.51 -1.43 -6.07
N ASP A 24 1.66 -2.00 -6.93
CA ASP A 24 0.20 -1.90 -6.81
C ASP A 24 -0.30 -2.54 -5.50
N LEU A 25 0.20 -3.74 -5.17
CA LEU A 25 -0.12 -4.42 -3.91
C LEU A 25 0.34 -3.61 -2.68
N PHE A 26 1.50 -2.95 -2.76
CA PHE A 26 1.99 -2.08 -1.70
C PHE A 26 1.09 -0.85 -1.52
N ILE A 27 0.70 -0.17 -2.60
CA ILE A 27 -0.24 0.97 -2.55
C ILE A 27 -1.58 0.54 -1.97
N GLU A 28 -2.13 -0.62 -2.36
CA GLU A 28 -3.33 -1.19 -1.75
C GLU A 28 -3.16 -1.40 -0.25
N SER A 29 -2.00 -1.87 0.20
CA SER A 29 -1.73 -2.10 1.62
C SER A 29 -1.69 -0.79 2.43
N LEU A 30 -1.19 0.30 1.87
CA LEU A 30 -1.21 1.62 2.49
C LEU A 30 -2.64 2.19 2.59
N LEU A 31 -3.47 1.92 1.57
CA LEU A 31 -4.87 2.35 1.54
C LEU A 31 -5.75 1.56 2.49
N LYS A 32 -5.44 0.28 2.74
CA LYS A 32 -6.14 -0.57 3.69
C LYS A 32 -5.77 -0.16 5.12
N PRO A 33 -6.71 0.43 5.89
CA PRO A 33 -6.39 0.83 7.26
C PRO A 33 -6.20 -0.40 8.15
N ASP A 34 -5.21 -0.35 9.02
CA ASP A 34 -5.15 -1.19 10.21
C ASP A 34 -6.00 -0.54 11.32
N PRO A 35 -7.16 -1.11 11.71
CA PRO A 35 -8.06 -0.49 12.67
C PRO A 35 -7.44 -0.32 14.05
N HIS A 36 -6.54 -1.23 14.46
CA HIS A 36 -5.88 -1.18 15.75
C HIS A 36 -4.89 -0.02 15.82
N LEU A 37 -4.01 0.10 14.81
CA LEU A 37 -3.06 1.21 14.72
C LEU A 37 -3.76 2.56 14.55
N ARG A 38 -4.86 2.61 13.79
CA ARG A 38 -5.71 3.81 13.66
C ARG A 38 -6.31 4.22 15.01
N GLY A 39 -6.78 3.24 15.81
CA GLY A 39 -7.26 3.48 17.16
C GLY A 39 -6.17 4.04 18.08
N CYS A 40 -4.96 3.48 18.02
CA CYS A 40 -3.80 4.01 18.73
C CYS A 40 -3.49 5.47 18.34
N ALA A 41 -3.55 5.80 17.05
CA ALA A 41 -3.29 7.16 16.57
C ALA A 41 -4.33 8.18 17.06
N TYR A 42 -5.61 7.79 17.14
CA TYR A 42 -6.63 8.63 17.77
C TYR A 42 -6.37 8.82 19.26
N ASN A 43 -6.07 7.74 19.99
CA ASN A 43 -5.80 7.80 21.43
C ASN A 43 -4.55 8.64 21.76
N GLN A 44 -3.57 8.66 20.86
CA GLN A 44 -2.32 9.40 20.99
C GLN A 44 -2.37 10.81 20.37
N GLY A 45 -3.50 11.20 19.76
CA GLY A 45 -3.67 12.52 19.16
C GLY A 45 -2.87 12.75 17.87
N CYS A 46 -2.37 11.70 17.22
CA CYS A 46 -1.51 11.77 16.03
C CYS A 46 -2.17 11.20 14.75
N PHE A 47 -3.50 11.16 14.71
CA PHE A 47 -4.24 10.60 13.58
C PHE A 47 -4.02 11.39 12.29
N ASN A 48 -4.00 12.72 12.35
CA ASN A 48 -3.86 13.55 11.14
C ASN A 48 -2.48 13.37 10.50
N GLU A 49 -1.44 13.32 11.32
CA GLU A 49 -0.06 13.08 10.94
C GLU A 49 0.10 11.70 10.32
N LEU A 50 -0.55 10.67 10.88
CA LEU A 50 -0.58 9.34 10.29
C LEU A 50 -1.17 9.35 8.86
N ILE A 51 -2.25 10.11 8.63
CA ILE A 51 -2.89 10.23 7.32
C ILE A 51 -2.02 11.01 6.35
N GLU A 52 -1.42 12.12 6.78
CA GLU A 52 -0.52 12.92 5.98
C GLU A 52 0.70 12.10 5.51
N ILE A 53 1.32 11.37 6.43
CA ILE A 53 2.45 10.49 6.12
C ILE A 53 2.01 9.42 5.10
N ARG A 54 0.87 8.76 5.32
CA ARG A 54 0.33 7.78 4.37
C ARG A 54 0.18 8.37 2.97
N ASP A 55 -0.40 9.56 2.86
CA ASP A 55 -0.68 10.21 1.57
C ASP A 55 0.61 10.59 0.85
N ASN A 56 1.61 11.11 1.58
CA ASN A 56 2.94 11.39 1.04
C ASN A 56 3.61 10.12 0.50
N ILE A 57 3.53 9.00 1.22
CA ILE A 57 4.12 7.73 0.78
C ILE A 57 3.36 7.14 -0.42
N ILE A 58 2.03 7.31 -0.50
CA ILE A 58 1.25 6.91 -1.68
C ILE A 58 1.70 7.72 -2.91
N GLU A 59 1.83 9.04 -2.79
CA GLU A 59 2.29 9.88 -3.91
C GLU A 59 3.71 9.54 -4.34
N TYR A 60 4.63 9.34 -3.40
CA TYR A 60 5.98 8.87 -3.72
C TYR A 60 5.95 7.49 -4.41
N SER A 61 5.15 6.55 -3.92
CA SER A 61 5.06 5.20 -4.49
C SER A 61 4.64 5.25 -5.97
N LYS A 62 3.73 6.16 -6.35
CA LYS A 62 3.30 6.31 -7.75
C LYS A 62 4.44 6.69 -8.70
N THR A 63 5.50 7.35 -8.22
CA THR A 63 6.65 7.73 -9.05
C THR A 63 7.61 6.57 -9.34
N LEU A 64 7.47 5.45 -8.61
CA LEU A 64 8.36 4.29 -8.73
C LEU A 64 8.00 3.36 -9.91
N ARG A 65 6.88 3.59 -10.60
CA ARG A 65 6.43 2.74 -11.70
C ARG A 65 7.48 2.70 -12.82
N LYS A 66 7.77 1.49 -13.32
CA LYS A 66 8.72 1.22 -14.41
C LYS A 66 8.02 0.99 -15.73
#